data_AF-A0A531LLM4-F1
#
_entry.id   AF-A0A531LLM4-F1
#
_cell.length_a   1.000
_cell.length_b   1.000
_cell.length_c   1.000
_cell.angle_alpha   90.00
_cell.angle_beta   90.00
_cell.angle_gamma   90.00
#
_symmetry.space_group_name_H-M   'P 1'
#
loop_
_entity.id
_entity.type
_entity.pdbx_description
1 polymer ?
#
loop_
_entity_poly.entity_id
_entity_poly.type
_entity_poly.pdbx_seq_one_letter_code
_entity_poly.pdbx_strand_id
1 'polypeptide(L)' 'MIGSALPAFAEPVKFAVTDMEGLEALQQEFGAFQTALEEATGLDVELFPVSSRT' A
#
# COMPACT_ATOMS: atom_id res chain seq x y z
N MET A 1 4.60 37.96 -4.75
CA MET A 1 3.48 37.00 -4.83
C MET A 1 3.96 35.71 -4.18
N ILE A 2 3.56 35.42 -2.94
CA ILE A 2 3.90 34.15 -2.29
C ILE A 2 2.88 33.14 -2.83
N GLY A 3 3.32 32.23 -3.71
CA GLY A 3 2.48 31.16 -4.22
C GLY A 3 2.29 30.10 -3.15
N SER A 4 1.11 30.03 -2.54
CA SER A 4 0.74 28.91 -1.67
C SER A 4 0.62 27.65 -2.51
N ALA A 5 1.54 26.71 -2.33
CA ALA A 5 1.38 25.35 -2.83
C ALA A 5 0.27 24.68 -2.02
N LEU A 6 -0.75 24.15 -2.69
CA LEU A 6 -1.71 23.24 -2.07
C LEU A 6 -0.95 21.96 -1.69
N PRO A 7 -1.18 21.36 -0.51
CA PRO A 7 -0.60 20.06 -0.20
C PRO A 7 -1.15 19.06 -1.22
N ALA A 8 -0.27 18.47 -2.02
CA ALA A 8 -0.61 17.32 -2.82
C ALA A 8 -0.82 16.16 -1.83
N PHE A 9 -2.07 15.78 -1.60
CA PHE A 9 -2.37 14.51 -0.93
C PHE A 9 -1.81 13.39 -1.81
N ALA A 10 -0.84 12.64 -1.28
CA ALA A 10 -0.32 11.47 -1.97
C ALA A 10 -1.45 10.43 -2.06
N GLU A 11 -1.72 9.93 -3.25
CA GLU A 11 -2.65 8.81 -3.42
C GLU A 11 -2.07 7.56 -2.73
N PRO A 12 -2.91 6.74 -2.08
CA PRO A 12 -2.44 5.53 -1.42
C PRO A 12 -1.77 4.59 -2.42
N VAL A 13 -0.59 4.10 -2.04
CA VAL A 13 0.24 3.21 -2.86
C VAL A 13 -0.36 1.82 -2.85
N LYS A 14 -0.93 1.41 -3.99
CA LYS A 14 -1.52 0.08 -4.14
C LYS A 14 -0.46 -0.96 -4.46
N PHE A 15 -0.27 -1.90 -3.54
CA PHE A 15 0.72 -2.96 -3.66
C PHE A 15 0.01 -4.28 -3.97
N ALA A 16 0.19 -4.75 -5.20
CA ALA A 16 -0.41 -5.99 -5.67
C ALA A 16 0.56 -7.16 -5.44
N VAL A 17 0.21 -8.09 -4.55
CA VAL A 17 1.01 -9.28 -4.26
C VAL A 17 0.48 -10.45 -5.07
N THR A 18 1.28 -10.94 -6.02
CA THR A 18 0.92 -12.04 -6.93
C THR A 18 1.06 -13.42 -6.32
N ASP A 19 1.86 -13.54 -5.27
CA ASP A 19 2.21 -14.83 -4.68
C ASP A 19 1.22 -15.27 -3.58
N MET A 20 0.14 -14.50 -3.37
CA MET A 20 -0.81 -14.76 -2.29
C MET A 20 -2.25 -14.85 -2.79
N GLU A 21 -2.89 -15.97 -2.46
CA GLU A 21 -4.30 -16.21 -2.69
C GLU A 21 -5.09 -15.87 -1.42
N GLY A 22 -5.73 -14.70 -1.42
CA GLY A 22 -6.63 -14.28 -0.35
C GLY A 22 -6.10 -13.18 0.57
N LEU A 23 -7.03 -12.41 1.13
CA LEU A 23 -6.74 -11.24 1.98
C LEU A 23 -6.17 -11.65 3.35
N GLU A 24 -6.53 -12.82 3.85
CA GLU A 24 -6.11 -13.31 5.17
C GLU A 24 -4.62 -13.67 5.20
N ALA A 25 -4.16 -14.46 4.23
CA ALA A 25 -2.74 -14.83 4.10
C ALA A 25 -1.87 -13.61 3.81
N LEU A 26 -2.36 -12.72 2.95
CA LEU A 26 -1.73 -11.43 2.65
C LEU A 26 -1.52 -10.59 3.91
N GLN A 27 -2.55 -10.41 4.74
CA GLN A 27 -2.39 -9.65 5.98
C GLN A 27 -1.49 -10.35 7.00
N GLN A 28 -1.55 -11.68 7.11
CA GLN A 28 -0.72 -12.43 8.06
C GLN A 28 0.77 -12.30 7.75
N GLU A 29 1.14 -12.33 6.48
CA GLU A 29 2.55 -12.34 6.05
C GLU A 29 3.07 -10.93 5.70
N PHE A 30 2.23 -10.09 5.07
CA PHE A 30 2.60 -8.74 4.62
C PHE A 30 2.03 -7.61 5.48
N GLY A 31 1.21 -7.88 6.49
CA GLY A 31 0.68 -6.83 7.37
C GLY A 31 1.80 -6.06 8.10
N ALA A 32 2.78 -6.77 8.65
CA ALA A 32 3.95 -6.14 9.27
C ALA A 32 4.82 -5.37 8.25
N PHE A 33 4.88 -5.86 7.01
CA PHE A 33 5.58 -5.20 5.92
C PHE A 33 4.88 -3.90 5.51
N GLN A 34 3.55 -3.90 5.41
CA GLN A 34 2.75 -2.70 5.17
C GLN A 34 3.05 -1.64 6.22
N THR A 35 2.95 -1.97 7.50
CA THR A 35 3.23 -1.02 8.59
C THR A 35 4.65 -0.48 8.52
N ALA A 36 5.65 -1.34 8.32
CA ALA A 36 7.04 -0.89 8.20
C ALA A 36 7.27 0.01 6.97
N LEU A 37 6.57 -0.25 5.86
CA LEU A 37 6.66 0.56 4.65
C LEU A 37 5.98 1.92 4.83
N GLU A 38 4.81 1.95 5.48
CA GLU A 38 4.11 3.19 5.84
C GLU A 38 4.96 4.04 6.79
N GLU A 39 5.57 3.44 7.82
CA GLU A 39 6.46 4.13 8.76
C GLU A 39 7.73 4.67 8.08
N ALA A 40 8.32 3.90 7.17
CA ALA A 40 9.56 4.28 6.49
C ALA A 40 9.34 5.35 5.41
N THR A 41 8.19 5.33 4.73
CA THR A 41 7.90 6.22 3.58
C THR A 41 7.01 7.41 3.94
N GLY A 42 6.22 7.31 5.02
CA GLY A 42 5.18 8.28 5.36
C GLY A 42 4.03 8.32 4.35
N LEU A 43 3.87 7.26 3.56
CA LEU A 43 2.82 7.12 2.55
C LEU A 43 1.82 6.06 3.01
N ASP A 44 0.54 6.26 2.71
CA ASP A 44 -0.49 5.24 2.92
C ASP A 44 -0.31 4.10 1.91
N VAL A 45 -0.23 2.85 2.37
CA VAL A 45 -0.03 1.68 1.52
C VAL A 45 -1.28 0.80 1.59
N GLU A 46 -1.76 0.32 0.45
CA GLU A 46 -2.93 -0.57 0.38
C GLU A 46 -2.53 -1.89 -0.30
N LEU A 47 -2.53 -2.98 0.45
CA LEU A 47 -2.15 -4.30 -0.06
C LEU A 47 -3.34 -5.01 -0.73
N PHE A 48 -3.10 -5.58 -1.91
CA PHE A 48 -4.08 -6.34 -2.66
C PHE A 48 -3.53 -7.71 -3.07
N PRO A 49 -4.23 -8.81 -2.76
CA PRO A 49 -3.88 -10.13 -3.28
C PRO A 49 -4.34 -10.21 -4.75
N VAL A 50 -3.45 -10.62 -5.64
CA VAL A 50 -3.83 -10.92 -7.02
C VAL A 50 -4.13 -12.40 -7.10
N SER A 51 -5.39 -12.76 -6.85
CA SER A 51 -5.90 -14.08 -7.21
C SER A 51 -5.77 -14.21 -8.72
N SER A 52 -4.90 -15.11 -9.20
CA SER A 52 -4.67 -15.27 -10.63
C SER A 52 -6.01 -15.45 -11.35
N ARG A 53 -6.29 -14.57 -12.33
CA ARG A 53 -7.45 -14.72 -13.20
C ARG A 53 -7.14 -15.87 -14.16
N THR A 54 -7.60 -17.08 -13.83
CA THR A 54 -7.93 -18.06 -14.88
C THR A 54 -9.12 -17.56 -15.68
#